data_AF-A0A0J6C819-F1
#
_entry.id   AF-A0A0J6C819-F1
#
_cell.length_a   1.000
_cell.length_b   1.000
_cell.length_c   1.000
_cell.angle_alpha   90.00
_cell.angle_beta   90.00
_cell.angle_gamma   90.00
#
_symmetry.space_group_name_H-M   'P 1'
#
loop_
_entity.id
_entity.type
_entity.pdbx_description
1 polymer ?
#
loop_
_entity_poly.entity_id
_entity_poly.type
_entity_poly.pdbx_seq_one_letter_code
_entity_poly.pdbx_strand_id
1 'polypeptide(L)'
;MGTAKYDHPGFVADTGVQGKFVIGVWCPHGYPAHIHIGRFKPGAAAEPNLRLRIPDGVFQSISDDMENLCRRALGQAIADRLLVDAEVGYQETRFRIDAVPWTGPLQALAA
;
A
#
# COMPACT_ATOMS: atom_id res chain seq x y z
N MET A 1 7.55 6.15 -24.42
CA MET A 1 8.45 4.98 -24.37
C MET A 1 8.83 4.82 -22.90
N GLY A 2 8.45 3.71 -22.26
CA GLY A 2 8.53 3.48 -20.81
C GLY A 2 7.15 3.44 -20.13
N THR A 3 6.34 2.42 -20.44
CA THR A 3 5.11 2.12 -19.67
C THR A 3 5.49 1.91 -18.21
N ALA A 4 4.86 2.63 -17.29
CA ALA A 4 4.97 2.35 -15.86
C ALA A 4 4.71 0.85 -15.66
N LYS A 5 5.75 0.09 -15.28
CA LYS A 5 5.58 -1.30 -14.88
C LYS A 5 4.83 -1.26 -13.56
N TYR A 6 3.71 -1.97 -13.50
CA TYR A 6 3.26 -2.50 -12.21
C TYR A 6 4.39 -3.41 -11.71
N ASP A 7 5.06 -3.10 -10.59
CA ASP A 7 6.22 -3.88 -10.12
C ASP A 7 5.86 -4.97 -9.10
N HIS A 8 4.63 -5.01 -8.59
CA HIS A 8 4.15 -6.11 -7.73
C HIS A 8 2.64 -6.33 -7.93
N PRO A 9 2.13 -7.58 -7.98
CA PRO A 9 0.69 -7.85 -8.02
C PRO A 9 -0.05 -7.34 -6.76
N GLY A 10 0.71 -6.92 -5.74
CA GLY A 10 0.21 -6.47 -4.46
C GLY A 10 -0.17 -7.64 -3.54
N PHE A 11 -0.81 -7.29 -2.43
CA PHE A 11 -1.28 -8.21 -1.41
C PHE A 11 -2.72 -7.87 -1.04
N VAL A 12 -3.50 -8.87 -0.66
CA VAL A 12 -4.77 -8.69 0.04
C VAL A 12 -4.53 -8.85 1.53
N ALA A 13 -4.84 -7.81 2.28
CA ALA A 13 -4.86 -7.82 3.73
C ALA A 13 -6.30 -7.97 4.24
N ASP A 14 -6.54 -8.94 5.11
CA ASP A 14 -7.81 -9.06 5.82
C ASP A 14 -7.69 -8.51 7.25
N THR A 15 -8.19 -7.30 7.45
CA THR A 15 -8.14 -6.63 8.77
C THR A 15 -9.23 -7.14 9.73
N GLY A 16 -10.13 -8.01 9.27
CA GLY A 16 -11.29 -8.50 10.02
C GLY A 16 -12.33 -7.40 10.25
N VAL A 17 -12.05 -6.50 11.19
CA VAL A 17 -12.96 -5.42 11.64
C VAL A 17 -13.23 -4.38 10.55
N GLN A 18 -12.19 -3.97 9.83
CA GLN A 18 -12.34 -2.98 8.78
C GLN A 18 -12.52 -3.64 7.42
N GLY A 19 -12.46 -4.98 7.29
CA GLY A 19 -12.60 -5.75 6.05
C GLY A 19 -11.30 -5.93 5.27
N LYS A 20 -11.42 -6.23 3.97
CA LYS A 20 -10.29 -6.58 3.09
C LYS A 20 -9.78 -5.38 2.30
N PHE A 21 -8.47 -5.30 2.14
CA PHE A 21 -7.78 -4.23 1.42
C PHE A 21 -6.73 -4.80 0.47
N VAL A 22 -6.56 -4.16 -0.68
CA VAL A 22 -5.43 -4.40 -1.59
C VAL A 22 -4.35 -3.38 -1.29
N ILE A 23 -3.12 -3.86 -1.16
CA ILE A 23 -1.93 -3.05 -0.92
C ILE A 23 -0.85 -3.38 -1.94
N GLY A 24 -0.18 -2.38 -2.49
CA GLY A 24 0.93 -2.60 -3.41
C GLY A 24 1.82 -1.38 -3.56
N VAL A 25 3.09 -1.63 -3.89
CA VAL A 25 4.10 -0.61 -4.15
C VAL A 25 4.07 -0.24 -5.64
N TRP A 26 4.10 1.05 -5.93
CA TRP A 26 4.03 1.62 -7.27
C TRP A 26 5.26 2.51 -7.49
N CYS A 27 5.99 2.23 -8.57
CA CYS A 27 7.22 2.91 -8.95
C CYS A 27 7.10 3.52 -10.37
N PRO A 28 6.21 4.50 -10.59
CA PRO A 28 6.09 5.14 -11.90
C PRO A 28 7.34 5.93 -12.28
N HIS A 29 7.60 6.02 -13.59
CA HIS A 29 8.70 6.82 -14.11
C HIS A 29 8.47 8.32 -13.86
N GLY A 30 9.47 9.02 -13.32
CA GLY A 30 9.42 10.47 -13.09
C GLY A 30 8.58 10.90 -11.88
N TYR A 31 8.11 9.96 -11.06
CA TYR A 31 7.36 10.28 -9.84
C TYR A 31 7.84 9.40 -8.67
N PRO A 32 7.88 9.91 -7.43
CA PRO A 32 8.37 9.15 -6.28
C PRO A 32 7.61 7.83 -6.08
N ALA A 33 8.32 6.79 -5.64
CA ALA A 33 7.69 5.54 -5.28
C ALA A 33 6.64 5.75 -4.18
N HIS A 34 5.55 5.00 -4.23
CA HIS A 34 4.46 5.13 -3.28
C HIS A 34 3.71 3.82 -3.09
N ILE A 35 3.03 3.70 -1.96
CA ILE A 35 2.25 2.52 -1.60
C ILE A 35 0.78 2.87 -1.75
N HIS A 36 0.07 2.07 -2.51
CA HIS A 36 -1.36 2.17 -2.71
C HIS A 36 -2.09 1.24 -1.76
N ILE A 37 -3.14 1.75 -1.14
CA ILE A 37 -4.06 0.99 -0.28
C ILE A 37 -5.47 1.28 -0.77
N GLY A 38 -6.20 0.23 -1.14
CA GLY A 38 -7.55 0.32 -1.68
C GLY A 38 -8.44 -0.76 -1.11
N ARG A 39 -9.76 -0.57 -1.20
CA ARG A 39 -10.72 -1.58 -0.78
C ARG A 39 -10.65 -2.78 -1.71
N PHE A 40 -10.59 -4.00 -1.15
CA PHE A 40 -10.70 -5.20 -1.98
C PHE A 40 -12.17 -5.40 -2.38
N LYS A 41 -12.44 -5.35 -3.69
CA LYS A 41 -13.76 -5.61 -4.29
C LYS A 41 -13.64 -6.83 -5.21
N PRO A 42 -14.25 -7.98 -4.87
CA PRO A 42 -14.22 -9.16 -5.75
C PRO A 42 -14.75 -8.84 -7.15
N GLY A 43 -14.00 -9.19 -8.19
CA GLY A 43 -14.42 -8.98 -9.59
C GLY A 43 -14.29 -7.54 -10.10
N ALA A 44 -13.73 -6.62 -9.33
CA ALA A 44 -13.42 -5.26 -9.76
C ALA A 44 -11.95 -4.91 -9.51
N ALA A 45 -11.41 -3.98 -10.29
CA ALA A 45 -10.11 -3.41 -10.00
C ALA A 45 -10.14 -2.68 -8.65
N ALA A 46 -9.11 -2.86 -7.83
CA ALA A 46 -8.99 -2.12 -6.59
C ALA A 46 -8.71 -0.64 -6.90
N GLU A 47 -9.54 0.25 -6.34
CA GLU A 47 -9.33 1.69 -6.42
C GLU A 47 -8.43 2.11 -5.24
N PRO A 48 -7.19 2.56 -5.49
CA PRO A 48 -6.28 2.95 -4.42
C PRO A 48 -6.63 4.35 -3.93
N ASN A 49 -7.60 4.41 -3.02
CA ASN A 49 -8.05 5.68 -2.44
C ASN A 49 -7.08 6.23 -1.39
N LEU A 50 -6.11 5.44 -0.91
CA LEU A 50 -5.05 5.89 -0.02
C LEU A 50 -3.68 5.67 -0.64
N ARG A 51 -2.89 6.74 -0.70
CA ARG A 51 -1.51 6.72 -1.18
C ARG A 51 -0.53 7.14 -0.07
N LEU A 52 0.47 6.31 0.18
CA LEU A 52 1.59 6.63 1.07
C LEU A 52 2.84 6.90 0.23
N ARG A 53 3.27 8.16 0.15
CA ARG A 53 4.48 8.56 -0.59
C ARG A 53 5.72 8.11 0.16
N ILE A 54 6.59 7.36 -0.51
CA ILE A 54 7.90 6.98 0.03
C ILE A 54 8.87 8.15 -0.20
N PRO A 55 9.60 8.62 0.83
CA PRO A 55 10.52 9.74 0.68
C PRO A 55 11.61 9.47 -0.38
N ASP A 56 11.92 10.51 -1.14
CA ASP A 56 12.94 10.50 -2.19
C ASP A 56 14.32 10.17 -1.58
N GLY A 57 15.00 9.17 -2.14
CA GLY A 57 16.29 8.65 -1.62
C GLY A 57 16.18 7.52 -0.60
N VAL A 58 15.01 7.32 0.03
CA VAL A 58 14.82 6.22 1.00
C VAL A 58 14.53 4.92 0.27
N PHE A 59 13.71 4.95 -0.80
CA PHE A 59 13.23 3.72 -1.44
C PHE A 59 14.34 2.73 -1.86
N GLN A 60 15.47 3.22 -2.39
CA GLN A 60 16.60 2.37 -2.80
C GLN A 60 17.44 1.83 -1.63
N SER A 61 17.27 2.38 -0.43
CA SER A 61 17.99 1.97 0.79
C SER A 61 17.11 1.20 1.78
N ILE A 62 15.81 1.04 1.48
CA ILE A 62 14.90 0.21 2.28
C ILE A 62 15.39 -1.25 2.22
N SER A 63 15.66 -1.82 3.39
CA SER A 63 16.07 -3.22 3.53
C SER A 63 14.89 -4.18 3.60
N ASP A 64 13.68 -3.67 3.81
CA ASP A 64 12.46 -4.48 3.83
C ASP A 64 12.20 -5.08 2.44
N ASP A 65 11.80 -6.35 2.43
CA ASP A 65 11.13 -6.93 1.28
C ASP A 65 9.76 -6.25 1.04
N MET A 66 9.15 -6.53 -0.12
CA MET A 66 7.87 -5.93 -0.49
C MET A 66 6.74 -6.26 0.49
N GLU A 67 6.75 -7.46 1.08
CA GLU A 67 5.72 -7.86 2.05
C GLU A 67 5.82 -7.03 3.32
N ASN A 68 7.02 -6.94 3.90
CA ASN A 68 7.30 -6.15 5.09
C ASN A 68 6.99 -4.66 4.88
N LEU A 69 7.35 -4.12 3.73
CA LEU A 69 7.02 -2.74 3.36
C LEU A 69 5.49 -2.52 3.32
N CYS A 70 4.75 -3.45 2.73
CA CYS A 70 3.30 -3.45 2.69
C CYS A 70 2.67 -3.59 4.09
N ARG A 71 3.24 -4.44 4.95
CA ARG A 71 2.79 -4.61 6.34
C ARG A 71 2.98 -3.33 7.15
N ARG A 72 4.11 -2.63 7.01
CA ARG A 72 4.34 -1.33 7.67
C ARG A 72 3.36 -0.27 7.19
N ALA A 73 3.12 -0.20 5.89
CA ALA A 73 2.17 0.72 5.30
C ALA A 73 0.76 0.53 5.87
N LEU A 74 0.33 -0.73 5.99
CA LEU A 74 -0.96 -1.06 6.59
C LEU A 74 -0.99 -0.77 8.10
N GLY A 75 0.09 -1.09 8.82
CA GLY A 75 0.21 -0.77 10.24
C GLY A 75 0.08 0.74 10.50
N GLN A 76 0.74 1.55 9.67
CA GLN A 76 0.56 3.01 9.67
C GLN A 76 -0.89 3.40 9.38
N ALA A 77 -1.50 2.88 8.31
CA ALA A 77 -2.86 3.24 7.93
C ALA A 77 -3.90 2.90 9.01
N ILE A 78 -3.71 1.79 9.73
CA ILE A 78 -4.55 1.40 10.88
C ILE A 78 -4.31 2.35 12.06
N ALA A 79 -3.05 2.58 12.43
CA ALA A 79 -2.70 3.43 13.57
C ALA A 79 -3.19 4.88 13.41
N ASP A 80 -3.08 5.41 12.18
CA ASP A 80 -3.49 6.77 11.83
C ASP A 80 -4.97 6.85 11.40
N ARG A 81 -5.73 5.73 11.47
CA ARG A 81 -7.15 5.62 11.08
C ARG A 81 -7.48 6.01 9.64
N LEU A 82 -6.51 5.95 8.74
CA LEU A 82 -6.61 6.41 7.35
C LEU A 82 -7.49 5.53 6.46
N LEU A 83 -7.73 4.27 6.86
CA LEU A 83 -8.52 3.31 6.06
C LEU A 83 -10.00 3.69 5.96
N VAL A 84 -10.55 4.39 6.96
CA VAL A 84 -11.95 4.83 6.98
C VAL A 84 -12.12 6.07 6.12
N ASP A 85 -11.22 7.05 6.26
CA ASP A 85 -11.28 8.31 5.51
C ASP A 85 -11.10 8.08 4.00
N ALA A 86 -10.33 7.06 3.62
CA ALA A 86 -10.15 6.65 2.23
C ALA A 86 -11.41 6.06 1.57
N GLU A 87 -12.45 5.70 2.32
CA GLU A 87 -13.75 5.31 1.71
C GLU A 87 -14.50 6.52 1.16
N VAL A 88 -14.20 7.73 1.65
CA VAL A 88 -14.93 8.98 1.32
C VAL A 88 -14.25 9.78 0.22
N GLY A 89 -12.96 9.55 -0.05
CA GLY A 89 -12.22 10.20 -1.12
C GLY A 89 -10.76 9.78 -1.24
N TYR A 90 -10.10 10.24 -2.30
CA TYR A 90 -8.65 10.06 -2.47
C TYR A 90 -7.89 10.81 -1.39
N GLN A 91 -6.94 10.13 -0.76
CA GLN A 91 -6.07 10.68 0.26
C GLN A 91 -4.61 10.33 -0.03
N GLU A 92 -3.73 11.27 0.26
CA GLU A 92 -2.29 11.08 0.19
C GLU A 92 -1.60 11.57 1.45
N THR A 93 -0.66 10.76 1.96
CA THR A 93 0.22 11.16 3.05
C THR A 93 1.61 10.53 2.87
N ARG A 94 2.52 10.74 3.82
CA ARG A 94 3.89 10.21 3.78
C ARG A 94 3.95 8.84 4.45
N PHE A 95 4.68 7.91 3.84
CA PHE A 95 5.04 6.64 4.47
C PHE A 95 6.11 6.86 5.55
N ARG A 96 5.93 6.19 6.69
CA ARG A 96 6.87 6.15 7.81
C ARG A 96 7.56 4.79 7.84
N ILE A 97 8.86 4.76 7.57
CA ILE A 97 9.65 3.53 7.52
C ILE A 97 9.75 2.83 8.88
N ASP A 98 9.63 3.58 9.96
CA ASP A 98 9.61 3.11 11.34
C ASP A 98 8.21 2.69 11.82
N ALA A 99 7.19 2.74 10.96
CA ALA A 99 5.87 2.22 11.28
C ALA A 99 5.96 0.74 11.69
N VAL A 100 5.22 0.39 12.74
CA VAL A 100 5.13 -0.98 13.23
C VAL A 100 4.46 -1.84 12.14
N PRO A 101 5.10 -2.93 11.68
CA PRO A 101 4.50 -3.82 10.68
C PRO A 101 3.21 -4.45 11.20
N TRP A 102 2.16 -4.45 10.38
CA TRP A 102 0.95 -5.19 10.69
C TRP A 102 1.16 -6.70 10.54
N THR A 103 0.80 -7.46 11.58
CA THR A 103 1.06 -8.90 11.70
C THR A 103 -0.13 -9.79 11.32
N GLY A 104 -1.19 -9.22 10.76
CA GLY A 104 -2.38 -9.98 10.40
C GLY A 104 -2.29 -10.74 9.08
N PRO A 105 -3.39 -11.40 8.67
CA PRO A 105 -3.46 -12.21 7.45
C PRO A 105 -3.21 -11.37 6.20
N LEU A 106 -2.12 -11.71 5.50
CA LEU A 106 -1.72 -11.06 4.25
C LEU A 106 -1.50 -12.15 3.21
N GLN A 107 -2.10 -11.99 2.03
CA GLN A 107 -2.02 -12.95 0.94
C GLN A 107 -1.51 -12.25 -0.31
N ALA A 108 -0.52 -12.82 -0.99
CA ALA A 108 -0.09 -12.31 -2.29
C ALA A 108 -1.24 -12.41 -3.31
N LEU A 109 -1.46 -11.34 -4.07
CA LEU A 109 -2.31 -11.42 -5.24
C LEU A 109 -1.58 -12.25 -6.30
N ALA A 110 -2.26 -13.23 -6.89
CA ALA A 110 -1.70 -13.97 -8.03
C ALA A 110 -1.49 -12.98 -9.19
N ALA A 111 -0.30 -13.04 -9.79
CA ALA A 111 0.07 -12.25 -10.96
C ALA A 111 -0.67 -12.69 -12.23
#